data_AF-A0A3S4E7L6-F1
#
_entry.id   AF-A0A3S4E7L6-F1
#
_cell.length_a   1.000
_cell.length_b   1.000
_cell.length_c   1.000
_cell.angle_alpha   90.00
_cell.angle_beta   90.00
_cell.angle_gamma   90.00
#
_symmetry.space_group_name_H-M   'P 1'
#
loop_
_entity.id
_entity.type
_entity.pdbx_description
1 polymer ?
#
loop_
_entity_poly.entity_id
_entity_poly.type
_entity_poly.pdbx_seq_one_letter_code
_entity_poly.pdbx_strand_id
1 'polypeptide(L)'
;MATTRKNGCRKPVIPERLEETIGPHREQLWRAFAAAASDTGPWFLGRTFSALDLYIAVMCNWRPGRRWFVQHCPRLVAIAERVEQLPELNALFHAHFDHVAPLE
;
A
#
# COMPACT_ATOMS: atom_id res chain seq x y z
N MET A 1 19.47 -11.34 51.64
CA MET A 1 18.07 -11.14 51.20
C MET A 1 18.09 -10.55 49.80
N ALA A 2 17.76 -11.33 48.77
CA ALA A 2 17.73 -10.87 47.39
C ALA A 2 16.33 -10.36 47.04
N THR A 3 16.23 -9.08 46.64
CA THR A 3 14.98 -8.45 46.22
C THR A 3 14.70 -8.78 44.76
N THR A 4 13.79 -9.72 44.51
CA THR A 4 13.25 -9.99 43.18
C THR A 4 12.32 -8.84 42.78
N ARG A 5 12.75 -7.97 41.87
CA ARG A 5 11.83 -7.07 41.15
C ARG A 5 10.91 -7.93 40.30
N LYS A 6 9.62 -7.96 40.63
CA LYS A 6 8.59 -8.49 39.73
C LYS A 6 8.56 -7.58 38.50
N ASN A 7 9.06 -8.08 37.38
CA ASN A 7 8.84 -7.47 36.07
C ASN A 7 7.34 -7.58 35.76
N GLY A 8 6.58 -6.54 36.13
CA GLY A 8 5.17 -6.43 35.81
C GLY A 8 4.99 -6.44 34.29
N CYS A 9 4.13 -7.34 33.82
CA CYS A 9 3.65 -7.40 32.44
C CYS A 9 3.18 -5.99 32.01
N ARG A 10 3.97 -5.31 31.17
CA ARG A 10 3.64 -3.99 30.65
C ARG A 10 2.53 -4.16 29.63
N LYS A 11 1.29 -3.85 30.01
CA LYS A 11 0.17 -3.83 29.06
C LYS A 11 0.45 -2.72 28.03
N PRO A 12 0.46 -3.01 26.71
CA PRO A 12 0.69 -1.99 25.70
C PRO A 12 -0.36 -0.89 25.79
N VAL A 13 0.06 0.36 25.59
CA VAL A 13 -0.81 1.55 25.66
C VAL A 13 -1.79 1.48 24.47
N ILE A 14 -3.00 2.05 24.61
CA ILE A 14 -4.09 1.94 23.61
C ILE A 14 -3.67 2.22 22.14
N PRO A 15 -2.78 3.19 21.84
CA PRO A 15 -2.31 3.42 20.47
C PRO A 15 -1.50 2.26 19.88
N GLU A 16 -0.65 1.60 20.69
CA GLU A 16 0.18 0.48 20.25
C GLU A 16 -0.70 -0.72 19.81
N ARG A 17 -1.78 -0.99 20.57
CA ARG A 17 -2.76 -2.03 20.21
C ARG A 17 -3.51 -1.74 18.91
N LEU A 18 -3.75 -0.45 18.61
CA LEU A 18 -4.45 -0.05 17.40
C LEU A 18 -3.61 -0.34 16.16
N GLU A 19 -2.31 0.01 16.20
CA GLU A 19 -1.40 -0.23 15.08
C GLU A 19 -1.16 -1.73 14.85
N GLU A 20 -0.99 -2.49 15.94
CA GLU A 20 -0.81 -3.94 15.93
C GLU A 20 -2.02 -4.68 15.32
N THR A 21 -3.23 -4.14 15.47
CA THR A 21 -4.45 -4.76 14.95
C THR A 21 -4.75 -4.31 13.51
N ILE A 22 -4.62 -3.01 13.21
CA ILE A 22 -5.02 -2.45 11.92
C ILE A 22 -4.00 -2.78 10.83
N GLY A 23 -2.70 -2.84 11.14
CA GLY A 23 -1.65 -3.14 10.18
C GLY A 23 -1.89 -4.45 9.42
N PRO A 24 -1.91 -5.59 10.12
CA PRO A 24 -2.14 -6.90 9.50
C PRO A 24 -3.48 -7.02 8.78
N HIS A 25 -4.54 -6.44 9.36
CA HIS A 25 -5.86 -6.47 8.73
C HIS A 25 -5.88 -5.69 7.41
N ARG A 26 -5.29 -4.49 7.37
CA ARG A 26 -5.15 -3.69 6.14
C ARG A 26 -4.35 -4.44 5.07
N GLU A 27 -3.26 -5.09 5.45
CA GLU A 27 -2.48 -5.92 4.53
C GLU A 27 -3.30 -7.08 3.94
N GLN A 28 -4.16 -7.70 4.75
CA GLN A 28 -5.09 -8.74 4.28
C GLN A 28 -6.09 -8.18 3.27
N LEU A 29 -6.67 -6.99 3.54
CA LEU A 29 -7.57 -6.32 2.61
C LEU A 29 -6.87 -5.97 1.28
N TRP A 30 -5.63 -5.51 1.32
CA TRP A 30 -4.86 -5.24 0.11
C TRP A 30 -4.57 -6.49 -0.72
N ARG A 31 -4.24 -7.61 -0.06
CA ARG A 31 -4.06 -8.90 -0.76
C ARG A 31 -5.36 -9.37 -1.41
N ALA A 32 -6.50 -9.24 -0.72
CA ALA A 32 -7.81 -9.55 -1.28
C ALA A 32 -8.17 -8.63 -2.46
N PHE A 33 -7.88 -7.33 -2.35
CA PHE A 33 -8.11 -6.35 -3.41
C PHE A 33 -7.24 -6.64 -4.64
N ALA A 34 -5.96 -6.97 -4.44
CA ALA A 34 -5.06 -7.36 -5.53
C ALA A 34 -5.56 -8.63 -6.26
N ALA A 35 -6.08 -9.60 -5.52
CA ALA A 35 -6.65 -10.83 -6.08
C ALA A 35 -7.96 -10.59 -6.88
N ALA A 36 -8.66 -9.49 -6.64
CA ALA A 36 -9.88 -9.13 -7.36
C ALA A 36 -9.61 -8.41 -8.69
N ALA A 37 -8.37 -7.98 -8.95
CA ALA A 37 -8.02 -7.29 -10.18
C ALA A 37 -8.19 -8.25 -11.39
N SER A 38 -8.60 -7.76 -12.55
CA SER A 38 -8.86 -8.58 -13.74
C SER A 38 -7.60 -9.11 -14.42
N ASP A 39 -7.45 -10.42 -14.65
CA ASP A 39 -6.25 -10.96 -15.31
C ASP A 39 -6.10 -10.60 -16.81
N THR A 40 -7.00 -9.77 -17.35
CA THR A 40 -7.04 -9.43 -18.77
C THR A 40 -6.80 -7.94 -19.02
N GLY A 41 -5.57 -7.57 -19.35
CA GLY A 41 -5.22 -6.18 -19.70
C GLY A 41 -4.47 -5.45 -18.58
N PRO A 42 -4.09 -4.18 -18.82
CA PRO A 42 -3.14 -3.49 -17.96
C PRO A 42 -3.75 -2.79 -16.74
N TRP A 43 -5.09 -2.68 -16.67
CA TRP A 43 -5.79 -1.93 -15.63
C TRP A 43 -6.49 -2.86 -14.64
N PHE A 44 -6.97 -2.31 -13.52
CA PHE A 44 -7.65 -3.06 -12.47
C PHE A 44 -8.89 -3.77 -12.99
N LEU A 45 -9.70 -3.09 -13.81
CA LEU A 45 -10.89 -3.65 -14.48
C LEU A 45 -10.55 -4.29 -15.84
N GLY A 46 -9.27 -4.50 -16.11
CA GLY A 46 -8.78 -5.22 -17.28
C GLY A 46 -8.35 -4.28 -18.40
N ARG A 47 -9.15 -4.16 -19.46
CA ARG A 47 -8.78 -3.35 -20.64
C ARG A 47 -9.09 -1.86 -20.49
N THR A 48 -9.94 -1.48 -19.54
CA THR A 48 -10.44 -0.11 -19.41
C THR A 48 -9.82 0.57 -18.19
N PHE A 49 -9.23 1.74 -18.41
CA PHE A 49 -8.75 2.62 -17.34
C PHE A 49 -9.93 3.19 -16.55
N SER A 50 -9.79 3.29 -15.23
CA SER A 50 -10.84 3.69 -14.32
C SER A 50 -10.32 4.47 -13.11
N ALA A 51 -11.25 5.03 -12.32
CA ALA A 51 -10.90 5.68 -11.06
C ALA A 51 -10.21 4.74 -10.05
N LEU A 52 -10.37 3.41 -10.17
CA LEU A 52 -9.67 2.45 -9.31
C LEU A 52 -8.16 2.48 -9.56
N ASP A 53 -7.73 2.70 -10.79
CA ASP A 53 -6.30 2.75 -11.15
C ASP A 53 -5.64 3.98 -10.53
N LEU A 54 -6.31 5.14 -10.59
CA LEU A 54 -5.89 6.37 -9.88
C LEU A 54 -5.80 6.15 -8.36
N TYR A 55 -6.81 5.50 -7.79
CA TYR A 55 -6.83 5.17 -6.37
C TYR A 55 -5.65 4.29 -5.98
N ILE A 56 -5.35 3.25 -6.77
CA ILE A 56 -4.21 2.36 -6.55
C ILE A 56 -2.89 3.15 -6.55
N ALA A 57 -2.69 4.01 -7.54
CA ALA A 57 -1.47 4.82 -7.65
C ALA A 57 -1.23 5.67 -6.40
N VAL A 58 -2.26 6.35 -5.89
CA VAL A 58 -2.16 7.11 -4.63
C VAL A 58 -1.88 6.18 -3.45
N MET A 59 -2.63 5.09 -3.32
CA MET A 59 -2.53 4.22 -2.15
C MET A 59 -1.21 3.46 -2.05
N CYS A 60 -0.54 3.18 -3.17
CA CYS A 60 0.79 2.58 -3.17
C CYS A 60 1.86 3.48 -2.51
N ASN A 61 1.57 4.78 -2.33
CA ASN A 61 2.43 5.72 -1.62
C ASN A 61 2.13 5.82 -0.11
N TRP A 62 1.00 5.26 0.34
CA TRP A 62 0.61 5.25 1.75
C TRP A 62 0.84 3.89 2.40
N ARG A 63 0.56 3.75 3.71
CA ARG A 63 0.75 2.48 4.45
C ARG A 63 -0.02 1.34 3.75
N PRO A 64 0.58 0.16 3.55
CA PRO A 64 1.84 -0.31 4.15
C PRO A 64 3.14 0.23 3.53
N GLY A 65 3.05 0.93 2.40
CA GLY A 65 4.16 1.57 1.70
C GLY A 65 4.60 0.82 0.45
N ARG A 66 5.19 1.55 -0.51
CA ARG A 66 5.57 1.04 -1.85
C ARG A 66 6.36 -0.28 -1.78
N ARG A 67 7.34 -0.37 -0.88
CA ARG A 67 8.17 -1.58 -0.72
C ARG A 67 7.35 -2.82 -0.38
N TRP A 68 6.33 -2.69 0.46
CA TRP A 68 5.45 -3.80 0.80
C TRP A 68 4.57 -4.19 -0.40
N PHE A 69 4.05 -3.22 -1.14
CA PHE A 69 3.26 -3.48 -2.35
C PHE A 69 4.08 -4.21 -3.43
N VAL A 70 5.34 -3.83 -3.64
CA VAL A 70 6.25 -4.52 -4.57
C VAL A 70 6.38 -6.00 -4.21
N GLN A 71 6.47 -6.33 -2.92
CA GLN A 71 6.66 -7.70 -2.44
C GLN A 71 5.37 -8.52 -2.45
N HIS A 72 4.23 -7.92 -2.13
CA HIS A 72 2.99 -8.66 -1.84
C HIS A 72 1.87 -8.46 -2.85
N CYS A 73 1.90 -7.36 -3.60
CA CYS A 73 0.87 -6.98 -4.57
C CYS A 73 1.50 -6.38 -5.84
N PRO A 74 2.44 -7.07 -6.51
CA PRO A 74 3.22 -6.50 -7.62
C PRO A 74 2.33 -6.05 -8.79
N ARG A 75 1.17 -6.68 -8.97
CA ARG A 75 0.22 -6.28 -10.01
C ARG A 75 -0.40 -4.90 -9.76
N LEU A 76 -0.66 -4.55 -8.50
CA LEU A 76 -1.13 -3.21 -8.15
C LEU A 76 -0.03 -2.17 -8.36
N VAL A 77 1.23 -2.54 -8.11
CA VAL A 77 2.38 -1.67 -8.42
C VAL A 77 2.48 -1.42 -9.92
N ALA A 78 2.34 -2.46 -10.76
CA ALA A 78 2.37 -2.29 -12.21
C ALA A 78 1.24 -1.35 -12.72
N ILE A 79 0.05 -1.42 -12.11
CA ILE A 79 -1.04 -0.49 -12.39
C ILE A 79 -0.64 0.93 -11.96
N ALA A 80 -0.12 1.11 -10.74
CA ALA A 80 0.33 2.40 -10.21
C ALA A 80 1.39 3.06 -11.11
N GLU A 81 2.41 2.29 -11.52
CA GLU A 81 3.47 2.77 -12.41
C GLU A 81 2.90 3.23 -13.74
N ARG A 82 1.92 2.50 -14.29
CA ARG A 82 1.28 2.87 -15.54
C ARG A 82 0.42 4.13 -15.43
N VAL A 83 -0.18 4.38 -14.27
CA VAL A 83 -0.86 5.66 -13.97
C VAL A 83 0.16 6.79 -13.85
N GLU A 84 1.25 6.55 -13.13
CA GLU A 84 2.34 7.51 -12.93
C GLU A 84 3.01 7.90 -14.25
N GLN A 85 3.00 7.02 -15.25
CA GLN A 85 3.49 7.28 -16.60
C GLN A 85 2.53 8.11 -17.48
N LEU A 86 1.30 8.40 -17.03
CA LEU A 86 0.41 9.31 -17.76
C LEU A 86 0.96 10.74 -17.65
N PRO A 87 1.26 11.44 -18.76
CA PRO A 87 1.95 12.73 -18.72
C PRO A 87 1.30 13.78 -17.81
N GLU A 88 -0.04 13.86 -17.81
CA GLU A 88 -0.80 14.81 -16.99
C GLU A 88 -0.72 14.50 -15.49
N LEU A 89 -0.48 13.23 -15.13
CA LEU A 89 -0.43 12.78 -13.75
C LEU A 89 1.00 12.70 -13.22
N ASN A 90 1.98 12.40 -14.06
CA ASN A 90 3.37 12.23 -13.65
C ASN A 90 3.88 13.43 -12.84
N ALA A 91 3.67 14.64 -13.37
CA ALA A 91 4.05 15.88 -12.69
C ALA A 91 3.32 16.07 -11.34
N LEU A 92 2.03 15.71 -11.29
CA LEU A 92 1.24 15.75 -10.06
C LEU A 92 1.80 14.78 -9.01
N PHE A 93 2.09 13.54 -9.40
CA PHE A 93 2.64 12.54 -8.50
C PHE A 93 4.03 12.96 -8.00
N HIS A 94 4.90 13.48 -8.86
CA HIS A 94 6.23 13.97 -8.47
C HIS A 94 6.18 15.12 -7.46
N ALA A 95 5.15 15.96 -7.52
CA ALA A 95 4.99 17.06 -6.59
C ALA A 95 4.57 16.60 -5.18
N HIS A 96 4.03 15.38 -5.03
CA HIS A 96 3.40 14.91 -3.79
C HIS A 96 3.98 13.62 -3.21
N PHE A 97 4.74 12.85 -3.99
CA PHE A 97 5.24 11.54 -3.58
C PHE A 97 6.71 11.33 -3.99
N ASP A 98 7.44 10.58 -3.15
CA ASP A 98 8.87 10.31 -3.36
C ASP A 98 9.14 9.22 -4.41
N HIS A 99 8.15 8.36 -4.67
CA HIS A 99 8.27 7.23 -5.60
C HIS A 99 7.28 7.37 -6.74
N VAL A 100 7.78 7.76 -7.91
CA VAL A 100 6.97 7.97 -9.11
C VAL A 100 7.72 7.35 -10.29
N ALA A 101 7.03 6.53 -11.08
CA ALA A 101 7.60 5.97 -12.30
C ALA A 101 8.01 7.09 -13.28
N PRO A 102 9.20 6.99 -13.92
CA PRO A 102 9.59 7.95 -14.93
C PRO A 102 8.68 7.82 -16.16
N LEU A 103 8.52 8.93 -16.90
CA LEU A 103 7.91 8.89 -18.23
C LEU A 103 8.77 8.02 -19.17
N GLU A 104 8.13 7.11 -19.89
CA GLU A 104 8.72 6.25 -20.92
C GLU A 104 8.31 6.68 -22.32
#